data_AF-A0AAU3HRH6-F1
#
_entry.id   AF-A0AAU3HRH6-F1
#
_cell.length_a   1.000
_cell.length_b   1.000
_cell.length_c   1.000
_cell.angle_alpha   90.00
_cell.angle_beta   90.00
_cell.angle_gamma   90.00
#
_symmetry.space_group_name_H-M   'P 1'
#
loop_
_entity.id
_entity.type
_entity.pdbx_description
1 polymer ?
#
loop_
_entity_poly.entity_id
_entity_poly.type
_entity_poly.pdbx_seq_one_letter_code
_entity_poly.pdbx_strand_id
1 'polypeptide(L)'
;MMMKSVLPRRSAVVAVLSAGALALGVGSASAANALIPVTGVSAGVFNTPHTRGGKVGVPDLRFGDAIVADCWDRGDNIGNHGNVWYHTVSERYTATTGQEIFVTGWTYGAYVDDNEAFHDGAVPEC
;
A
#
# COMPACT_ATOMS: atom_id res chain seq x y z
N MET A 1 61.68 -12.52 45.66
CA MET A 1 62.45 -13.63 45.07
C MET A 1 61.43 -14.62 44.49
N MET A 2 60.99 -14.39 43.24
CA MET A 2 61.53 -14.94 41.98
C MET A 2 60.76 -16.20 41.52
N MET A 3 59.84 -15.94 40.58
CA MET A 3 59.30 -16.74 39.47
C MET A 3 59.32 -18.27 39.52
N LYS A 4 58.16 -18.86 39.18
CA LYS A 4 58.11 -20.01 38.27
C LYS A 4 57.06 -19.78 37.19
N SER A 5 57.57 -19.47 36.00
CA SER A 5 56.85 -19.37 34.74
C SER A 5 56.64 -20.77 34.16
N VAL A 6 55.43 -21.08 33.68
CA VAL A 6 55.17 -22.23 32.80
C VAL A 6 54.35 -21.73 31.60
N LEU A 7 54.99 -21.73 30.42
CA LEU A 7 54.42 -21.50 29.08
C LEU A 7 53.72 -22.78 28.58
N PRO A 8 53.21 -22.84 27.33
CA PRO A 8 52.08 -22.15 26.73
C PRO A 8 51.03 -23.17 26.21
N ARG A 9 49.77 -22.79 25.97
CA ARG A 9 48.87 -23.57 25.10
C ARG A 9 48.19 -22.66 24.09
N ARG A 10 48.45 -22.96 22.81
CA ARG A 10 47.77 -22.41 21.64
C ARG A 10 46.38 -23.04 21.51
N SER A 11 45.54 -22.34 20.74
CA SER A 11 44.21 -22.75 20.21
C SER A 11 43.05 -22.41 21.16
N ALA A 12 41.97 -21.76 20.73
CA ALA A 12 41.47 -21.46 19.39
C ALA A 12 40.66 -20.16 19.41
N VAL A 13 40.65 -19.46 18.27
CA VAL A 13 39.73 -18.37 17.97
C VAL A 13 38.30 -18.92 18.03
N VAL A 14 37.47 -18.36 18.88
CA VAL A 14 36.00 -18.49 18.77
C VAL A 14 35.44 -17.07 18.81
N ALA A 15 35.40 -16.45 17.62
CA ALA A 15 34.61 -15.26 17.39
C ALA A 15 33.15 -15.73 17.21
N VAL A 16 32.37 -15.74 18.30
CA VAL A 16 30.91 -15.79 18.18
C VAL A 16 30.44 -14.35 18.02
N LEU A 17 30.41 -13.88 16.77
CA LEU A 17 29.55 -12.77 16.39
C LEU A 17 28.13 -13.32 16.27
N SER A 18 27.35 -13.26 17.35
CA SER A 18 25.90 -13.35 17.26
C SER A 18 25.37 -12.04 16.69
N ALA A 19 25.59 -11.82 15.39
CA ALA A 19 24.94 -10.75 14.64
C ALA A 19 23.51 -11.19 14.32
N GLY A 20 22.62 -11.10 15.30
CA GLY A 20 21.18 -11.13 15.06
C GLY A 20 20.78 -9.80 14.43
N ALA A 21 20.94 -9.67 13.12
CA ALA A 21 20.42 -8.53 12.39
C ALA A 21 18.88 -8.66 12.34
N LEU A 22 18.20 -7.91 13.23
CA LEU A 22 16.81 -7.54 13.02
C LEU A 22 16.79 -6.63 11.80
N ALA A 23 16.60 -7.21 10.62
CA ALA A 23 16.25 -6.45 9.43
C ALA A 23 14.82 -5.93 9.64
N LEU A 24 14.70 -4.80 10.35
CA LEU A 24 13.53 -3.94 10.25
C LEU A 24 13.57 -3.42 8.81
N GLY A 25 12.85 -4.09 7.93
CA GLY A 25 12.56 -3.56 6.60
C GLY A 25 11.84 -2.24 6.78
N VAL A 26 12.59 -1.14 6.79
CA VAL A 26 12.07 0.19 6.52
C VAL A 26 11.72 0.19 5.04
N GLY A 27 10.55 -0.36 4.72
CA GLY A 27 9.89 -0.05 3.47
C GLY A 27 9.65 1.45 3.47
N SER A 28 10.26 2.18 2.53
CA SER A 28 9.91 3.56 2.29
C SER A 28 8.43 3.59 1.93
N ALA A 29 7.59 4.14 2.80
CA ALA A 29 6.24 4.56 2.42
C ALA A 29 6.41 5.68 1.40
N SER A 30 6.51 5.31 0.12
CA SER A 30 6.45 6.24 -0.98
C SER A 30 4.99 6.61 -1.16
N ALA A 31 4.52 7.71 -0.57
CA ALA A 31 3.24 8.29 -0.93
C ALA A 31 3.37 8.85 -2.37
N ALA A 32 3.23 7.99 -3.36
CA ALA A 32 3.14 8.40 -4.75
C ALA A 32 1.65 8.59 -5.06
N ASN A 33 1.20 9.84 -5.06
CA ASN A 33 -0.15 10.17 -5.49
C ASN A 33 -0.29 9.87 -6.99
N ALA A 34 -0.94 8.77 -7.33
CA ALA A 34 -1.28 8.39 -8.67
C ALA A 34 -2.67 8.93 -9.03
N LEU A 35 -2.78 9.57 -10.19
CA LEU A 35 -4.07 9.91 -10.79
C LEU A 35 -4.56 8.70 -11.59
N ILE A 36 -5.59 8.03 -11.12
CA ILE A 36 -6.11 6.80 -11.71
C ILE A 36 -7.49 7.09 -12.33
N PRO A 37 -7.63 7.06 -13.67
CA PRO A 37 -8.91 7.28 -14.32
C PRO A 37 -9.85 6.10 -14.06
N VAL A 38 -11.14 6.41 -13.90
CA VAL A 38 -12.17 5.38 -13.81
C VAL A 38 -12.50 4.91 -15.22
N THR A 39 -12.03 3.70 -15.55
CA THR A 39 -12.31 2.97 -16.78
C THR A 39 -13.36 1.88 -16.59
N GLY A 40 -13.66 1.53 -15.34
CA GLY A 40 -14.73 0.61 -14.96
C GLY A 40 -16.15 1.21 -15.03
N VAL A 41 -17.12 0.50 -14.45
CA VAL A 41 -18.55 0.84 -14.55
C VAL A 41 -18.93 2.00 -13.62
N SER A 42 -18.58 1.87 -12.34
CA SER A 42 -18.78 2.88 -11.30
C SER A 42 -18.03 2.46 -10.04
N ALA A 43 -17.36 3.41 -9.38
CA ALA A 43 -16.58 3.17 -8.17
C ALA A 43 -17.09 4.04 -7.02
N GLY A 44 -17.33 3.44 -5.85
CA GLY A 44 -17.67 4.17 -4.63
C GLY A 44 -16.49 4.20 -3.67
N VAL A 45 -16.41 5.24 -2.84
CA VAL A 45 -15.41 5.39 -1.78
C VAL A 45 -15.96 4.85 -0.46
N PHE A 46 -15.21 3.95 0.17
CA PHE A 46 -15.55 3.28 1.42
C PHE A 46 -14.65 3.73 2.57
N ASN A 47 -15.12 3.64 3.81
CA ASN A 47 -14.32 4.01 4.98
C ASN A 47 -13.15 3.04 5.26
N THR A 48 -13.22 1.84 4.72
CA THR A 48 -12.25 0.74 4.86
C THR A 48 -12.15 -0.02 3.54
N PRO A 49 -11.12 -0.85 3.30
CA PRO A 49 -11.06 -1.74 2.13
C PRO A 49 -12.06 -2.91 2.21
N HIS A 50 -13.12 -2.75 3.00
CA HIS A 50 -14.21 -3.70 3.17
C HIS A 50 -15.54 -2.99 3.00
N THR A 51 -16.43 -3.61 2.23
CA THR A 51 -17.78 -3.11 1.95
C THR A 51 -18.62 -2.92 3.21
N ARG A 52 -18.34 -3.70 4.25
CA ARG A 52 -19.01 -3.62 5.57
C ARG A 52 -18.72 -2.31 6.32
N GLY A 53 -17.64 -1.60 6.01
CA GLY A 53 -17.32 -0.30 6.58
C GLY A 53 -18.22 0.85 6.07
N GLY A 54 -19.04 0.59 5.06
CA GLY A 54 -19.92 1.59 4.46
C GLY A 54 -19.17 2.63 3.63
N LYS A 55 -19.94 3.42 2.88
CA LYS A 55 -19.41 4.51 2.05
C LYS A 55 -19.13 5.77 2.85
N VAL A 56 -18.21 6.59 2.37
CA VAL A 56 -17.87 7.89 2.99
C VAL A 56 -18.98 8.94 2.80
N GLY A 57 -19.92 8.71 1.87
CA GLY A 57 -21.10 9.56 1.68
C GLY A 57 -20.99 10.56 0.52
N VAL A 58 -19.97 10.41 -0.33
CA VAL A 58 -19.83 11.10 -1.60
C VAL A 58 -20.53 10.33 -2.74
N PRO A 59 -20.93 11.00 -3.83
CA PRO A 59 -21.46 10.32 -5.01
C PRO A 59 -20.47 9.32 -5.59
N ASP A 60 -20.98 8.22 -6.15
CA ASP A 60 -20.11 7.27 -6.85
C ASP A 60 -19.51 7.89 -8.11
N LEU A 61 -18.23 7.56 -8.35
CA LEU A 61 -17.53 7.88 -9.58
C LEU A 61 -18.10 7.07 -10.73
N ARG A 62 -18.01 7.65 -11.93
CA ARG A 62 -18.40 7.00 -13.18
C ARG A 62 -17.25 7.03 -14.18
N PHE A 63 -17.44 6.31 -15.28
CA PHE A 63 -16.50 6.33 -16.40
C PHE A 63 -16.11 7.76 -16.81
N GLY A 64 -14.80 8.02 -16.87
CA GLY A 64 -14.22 9.32 -17.22
C GLY A 64 -13.97 10.26 -16.04
N ASP A 65 -14.42 9.91 -14.82
CA ASP A 65 -13.92 10.50 -13.58
C ASP A 65 -12.54 9.91 -13.24
N ALA A 66 -11.92 10.36 -12.15
CA ALA A 66 -10.66 9.80 -11.67
C ALA A 66 -10.57 9.85 -10.15
N ILE A 67 -9.72 9.00 -9.58
CA ILE A 67 -9.26 9.14 -8.20
C ILE A 67 -7.82 9.60 -8.16
N VAL A 68 -7.44 10.21 -7.06
CA VAL A 68 -6.05 10.29 -6.64
C VAL A 68 -5.86 9.31 -5.50
N ALA A 69 -4.94 8.37 -5.66
CA ALA A 69 -4.62 7.36 -4.67
C ALA A 69 -3.13 7.37 -4.33
N ASP A 70 -2.77 7.09 -3.08
CA ASP A 70 -1.38 7.10 -2.60
C ASP A 70 -0.81 5.70 -2.31
N CYS A 71 -1.66 4.71 -2.04
CA CYS A 71 -1.24 3.31 -1.89
C CYS A 71 -2.41 2.34 -2.16
N TRP A 72 -2.12 1.04 -2.13
CA TRP A 72 -3.12 -0.02 -2.23
C TRP A 72 -3.00 -1.04 -1.08
N ASP A 73 -4.10 -1.68 -0.70
CA ASP A 73 -4.12 -2.78 0.28
C ASP A 73 -5.12 -3.85 -0.14
N ARG A 74 -5.08 -5.00 0.54
CA ARG A 74 -6.01 -6.11 0.36
C ARG A 74 -7.27 -5.92 1.17
N GLY A 75 -8.40 -6.19 0.54
CA GLY A 75 -9.72 -6.05 1.12
C GLY A 75 -10.69 -7.14 0.73
N ASP A 76 -11.97 -6.79 0.63
CA ASP A 76 -13.01 -7.70 0.11
C ASP A 76 -12.74 -8.04 -1.37
N ASN A 77 -13.05 -9.28 -1.75
CA ASN A 77 -13.12 -9.70 -3.15
C ASN A 77 -14.57 -9.61 -3.64
N ILE A 78 -14.84 -8.67 -4.55
CA ILE A 78 -16.17 -8.42 -5.08
C ILE A 78 -16.25 -9.00 -6.49
N GLY A 79 -17.23 -9.88 -6.71
CA GLY A 79 -17.51 -10.44 -8.03
C GLY A 79 -16.39 -11.32 -8.61
N ASN A 80 -15.44 -11.79 -7.80
CA ASN A 80 -14.29 -12.58 -8.24
C ASN A 80 -13.31 -11.81 -9.15
N HIS A 81 -13.13 -10.51 -8.90
CA HIS A 81 -12.21 -9.64 -9.66
C HIS A 81 -10.91 -9.30 -8.91
N GLY A 82 -10.57 -10.09 -7.88
CA GLY A 82 -9.42 -9.84 -7.02
C GLY A 82 -9.83 -9.13 -5.73
N ASN A 83 -8.85 -8.67 -4.94
CA ASN A 83 -9.09 -8.12 -3.62
C ASN A 83 -8.27 -6.85 -3.37
N VAL A 84 -8.00 -6.07 -4.42
CA VAL A 84 -7.17 -4.86 -4.34
C VAL A 84 -8.08 -3.65 -4.15
N TRP A 85 -7.68 -2.78 -3.22
CA TRP A 85 -8.34 -1.54 -2.91
C TRP A 85 -7.32 -0.41 -2.89
N TYR A 86 -7.62 0.69 -3.55
CA TYR A 86 -6.79 1.89 -3.55
C TYR A 86 -7.20 2.81 -2.41
N HIS A 87 -6.23 3.27 -1.63
CA HIS A 87 -6.45 4.33 -0.66
C HIS A 87 -6.59 5.65 -1.42
N THR A 88 -7.81 6.16 -1.49
CA THR A 88 -8.18 7.39 -2.18
C THR A 88 -7.98 8.58 -1.27
N VAL A 89 -7.35 9.64 -1.76
CA VAL A 89 -7.19 10.92 -1.05
C VAL A 89 -7.97 12.07 -1.68
N SER A 90 -8.33 11.95 -2.96
CA SER A 90 -9.28 12.84 -3.61
C SER A 90 -9.97 12.16 -4.80
N GLU A 91 -11.12 12.70 -5.18
CA GLU A 91 -11.91 12.31 -6.35
C GLU A 91 -12.00 13.47 -7.33
N ARG A 92 -11.94 13.17 -8.63
CA ARG A 92 -12.07 14.15 -9.71
C ARG A 92 -13.27 13.77 -10.57
N TYR A 93 -14.33 14.54 -10.44
CA TYR A 93 -15.57 14.38 -11.19
C TYR A 93 -15.47 15.03 -12.58
N THR A 94 -14.49 14.59 -13.35
CA THR A 94 -14.15 15.16 -14.67
C THR A 94 -15.23 14.90 -15.70
N ALA A 95 -16.01 13.82 -15.59
CA ALA A 95 -17.08 13.51 -16.53
C ALA A 95 -18.36 14.34 -16.30
N THR A 96 -18.55 14.97 -15.14
CA THR A 96 -19.73 15.81 -14.81
C THR A 96 -19.37 17.29 -14.76
N THR A 97 -18.56 17.67 -13.77
CA THR A 97 -18.47 19.05 -13.27
C THR A 97 -17.05 19.60 -13.30
N GLY A 98 -16.05 18.74 -13.54
CA GLY A 98 -14.64 19.14 -13.47
C GLY A 98 -14.18 19.48 -12.05
N GLN A 99 -14.97 19.10 -11.04
CA GLN A 99 -14.68 19.38 -9.64
C GLN A 99 -13.78 18.29 -9.06
N GLU A 100 -12.84 18.71 -8.21
CA GLU A 100 -12.09 17.82 -7.34
C GLU A 100 -12.60 17.94 -5.90
N ILE A 101 -12.84 16.80 -5.26
CA ILE A 101 -13.30 16.69 -3.88
C ILE A 101 -12.24 15.94 -3.08
N PHE A 102 -11.78 16.54 -1.99
CA PHE A 102 -10.85 15.90 -1.08
C PHE A 102 -11.62 15.04 -0.10
N VAL A 103 -11.62 13.73 -0.36
CA VAL A 103 -12.26 12.71 0.44
C VAL A 103 -11.27 11.56 0.61
N THR A 104 -11.13 11.09 1.85
CA THR A 104 -10.23 9.99 2.17
C THR A 104 -11.03 8.72 2.40
N GLY A 105 -10.61 7.63 1.78
CA GLY A 105 -11.24 6.33 1.92
C GLY A 105 -10.61 5.30 1.00
N TRP A 106 -11.40 4.31 0.60
CA TRP A 106 -10.93 3.17 -0.18
C TRP A 106 -11.86 2.91 -1.36
N THR A 107 -11.30 2.84 -2.56
CA THR A 107 -12.02 2.45 -3.77
C THR A 107 -11.58 1.07 -4.24
N TYR A 108 -12.55 0.24 -4.63
CA TYR A 108 -12.25 -1.10 -5.13
C TYR A 108 -11.56 -1.03 -6.49
N GLY A 109 -10.32 -1.52 -6.58
CA GLY A 109 -9.44 -1.33 -7.74
C GLY A 109 -10.07 -1.81 -9.04
N ALA A 110 -10.72 -2.98 -9.01
CA ALA A 110 -11.33 -3.54 -10.22
C ALA A 110 -12.45 -2.66 -10.80
N TYR A 111 -13.12 -1.84 -9.97
CA TYR A 111 -14.18 -0.93 -10.44
C TYR A 111 -13.65 0.43 -10.86
N VAL A 112 -12.43 0.78 -10.44
CA VAL A 112 -11.71 1.97 -10.88
C VAL A 112 -11.08 1.67 -12.24
N ASP A 113 -10.15 0.73 -12.30
CA ASP A 113 -9.28 0.51 -13.47
C ASP A 113 -8.98 -0.97 -13.75
N ASP A 114 -9.86 -1.90 -13.35
CA ASP A 114 -9.62 -3.35 -13.45
C ASP A 114 -8.34 -3.82 -12.72
N ASN A 115 -7.90 -3.08 -11.69
CA ASN A 115 -6.64 -3.25 -10.96
C ASN A 115 -5.36 -2.98 -11.79
N GLU A 116 -5.45 -2.20 -12.88
CA GLU A 116 -4.31 -1.88 -13.75
C GLU A 116 -3.19 -1.15 -12.99
N ALA A 117 -3.50 -0.11 -12.22
CA ALA A 117 -2.49 0.65 -11.46
C ALA A 117 -1.75 -0.20 -10.41
N PHE A 118 -2.40 -1.23 -9.86
CA PHE A 118 -1.74 -2.22 -9.02
C PHE A 118 -0.78 -3.12 -9.82
N HIS A 119 -1.21 -3.67 -10.95
CA HIS A 119 -0.37 -4.54 -11.77
C HIS A 119 0.84 -3.82 -12.37
N ASP A 120 0.68 -2.55 -12.72
CA ASP A 120 1.74 -1.70 -13.27
C ASP A 120 2.68 -1.13 -12.19
N GLY A 121 2.35 -1.29 -10.91
CA GLY A 121 3.12 -0.74 -9.79
C GLY A 121 3.07 0.79 -9.72
N ALA A 122 2.01 1.41 -10.26
CA ALA A 122 1.80 2.86 -10.24
C ALA A 122 1.49 3.39 -8.84
N VAL A 123 0.89 2.55 -8.00
CA VAL A 123 0.71 2.77 -6.56
C VAL A 123 1.44 1.68 -5.76
N PRO A 124 2.16 2.04 -4.68
CA PRO A 124 2.78 1.05 -3.80
C PRO A 124 1.79 0.43 -2.82
N GLU A 125 2.18 -0.68 -2.20
CA GLU A 125 1.42 -1.30 -1.09
C GLU A 125 1.46 -0.38 0.14
N CYS A 126 0.34 -0.27 0.85
CA CYS A 126 0.27 0.27 2.20
C CYS A 126 0.84 -0.79 3.19
#